data_AF-A0A0H5R4J6-F1
#
_entry.id   AF-A0A0H5R4J6-F1
#
_cell.length_a   1.000
_cell.length_b   1.000
_cell.length_c   1.000
_cell.angle_alpha   90.00
_cell.angle_beta   90.00
_cell.angle_gamma   90.00
#
_symmetry.space_group_name_H-M   'P 1'
#
loop_
_entity.id
_entity.type
_entity.pdbx_description
1 polymer ?
#
loop_
_entity_poly.entity_id
_entity_poly.type
_entity_poly.pdbx_seq_one_letter_code
_entity_poly.pdbx_strand_id
1 'polypeptide(L)'
;ERFPEFLDLYYWIKQKAETPFSSDTLYQTIGEDLYEKGIQLCKEVVKIAKGDGGNGRFGYPGTEEPIKEFMLMVGREKRLDNAWIDRVMASLFYHQTKLRMPENW
;
A
#
# COMPACT_ATOMS: atom_id res chain seq x y z
N GLU A 1 -6.30 -1.46 -15.17
CA GLU A 1 -5.96 -0.81 -13.88
C GLU A 1 -5.90 -1.90 -12.81
N ARG A 2 -5.09 -1.74 -11.77
CA ARG A 2 -4.91 -2.74 -10.67
C ARG A 2 -5.14 -2.17 -9.27
N PHE A 3 -5.42 -0.87 -9.24
CA PHE A 3 -5.62 -0.14 -8.00
C PHE A 3 -6.88 -0.59 -7.25
N PRO A 4 -8.03 -0.88 -7.92
CA PRO A 4 -9.21 -1.41 -7.24
C PRO A 4 -8.96 -2.73 -6.49
N GLU A 5 -8.24 -3.67 -7.08
CA GLU A 5 -7.95 -4.98 -6.48
C GLU A 5 -7.05 -4.84 -5.23
N PHE A 6 -6.07 -3.94 -5.30
CA PHE A 6 -5.29 -3.54 -4.13
C PHE A 6 -6.17 -2.94 -3.03
N LEU A 7 -7.06 -2.02 -3.37
CA LEU A 7 -7.96 -1.37 -2.40
C LEU A 7 -8.86 -2.38 -1.71
N ASP A 8 -9.45 -3.31 -2.47
CA ASP A 8 -10.30 -4.37 -1.95
C ASP A 8 -9.52 -5.25 -0.98
N LEU A 9 -8.34 -5.75 -1.38
CA LEU A 9 -7.49 -6.58 -0.50
C LEU A 9 -7.08 -5.83 0.78
N TYR A 10 -6.73 -4.55 0.67
CA TYR A 10 -6.40 -3.72 1.81
C TYR A 10 -7.60 -3.57 2.76
N TYR A 11 -8.81 -3.36 2.23
CA TYR A 11 -10.04 -3.32 3.01
C TYR A 11 -10.29 -4.65 3.74
N TRP A 12 -10.17 -5.79 3.05
CA TRP A 12 -10.36 -7.11 3.66
C TRP A 12 -9.34 -7.40 4.76
N ILE A 13 -8.08 -7.00 4.57
CA ILE A 13 -7.03 -7.08 5.60
C ILE A 13 -7.38 -6.21 6.81
N LYS A 14 -7.85 -4.97 6.59
CA LYS A 14 -8.25 -4.05 7.68
C LYS A 14 -9.40 -4.64 8.50
N GLN A 15 -10.36 -5.30 7.85
CA GLN A 15 -11.48 -6.00 8.48
C GLN A 15 -11.10 -7.36 9.11
N LYS A 16 -9.82 -7.74 9.07
CA LYS A 16 -9.31 -9.04 9.56
C LYS A 16 -9.93 -10.25 8.84
N ALA A 17 -10.49 -10.05 7.66
CA ALA A 17 -11.00 -11.12 6.80
C ALA A 17 -9.87 -11.80 6.01
N GLU A 18 -8.76 -11.09 5.81
CA GLU A 18 -7.55 -11.59 5.16
C GLU A 18 -6.33 -11.37 6.05
N THR A 19 -5.38 -12.31 5.99
CA THR A 19 -4.12 -12.20 6.74
C THR A 19 -3.08 -11.49 5.87
N PRO A 20 -2.54 -10.34 6.30
CA PRO A 20 -1.46 -9.67 5.60
C PRO A 20 -0.16 -10.47 5.72
N PHE A 21 0.72 -10.34 4.75
CA PHE A 21 2.10 -10.82 4.91
C PHE A 21 2.77 -10.14 6.10
N SER A 22 3.63 -10.88 6.81
CA SER A 22 4.45 -10.29 7.86
C SER A 22 5.46 -9.31 7.28
N SER A 23 5.99 -8.40 8.11
CA SER A 23 7.06 -7.48 7.71
C SER A 23 8.27 -8.24 7.14
N ASP A 24 8.65 -9.37 7.76
CA ASP A 24 9.77 -10.20 7.27
C ASP A 24 9.47 -10.80 5.89
N THR A 25 8.24 -11.28 5.69
CA THR A 25 7.82 -11.82 4.38
C THR A 25 7.86 -10.72 3.33
N LEU A 26 7.41 -9.51 3.65
CA LEU A 26 7.49 -8.36 2.75
C LEU A 26 8.94 -8.03 2.42
N TYR A 27 9.79 -7.88 3.43
CA TYR A 27 11.22 -7.60 3.26
C TYR A 27 11.91 -8.65 2.38
N GLN A 28 11.63 -9.94 2.58
CA GLN A 28 12.17 -11.02 1.75
C GLN A 28 11.62 -10.99 0.32
N THR A 29 10.34 -10.65 0.14
CA THR A 29 9.67 -10.66 -1.17
C THR A 29 10.11 -9.50 -2.06
N ILE A 30 10.12 -8.28 -1.53
CA ILE A 30 10.44 -7.08 -2.31
C ILE A 30 11.85 -6.54 -2.06
N GLY A 31 12.59 -7.08 -1.10
CA GLY A 31 13.92 -6.60 -0.75
C GLY A 31 13.92 -5.26 -0.02
N GLU A 32 15.07 -4.92 0.53
CA GLU A 32 15.28 -3.73 1.36
C GLU A 32 14.90 -2.43 0.66
N ASP A 33 15.47 -2.16 -0.51
CA ASP A 33 15.28 -0.90 -1.23
C ASP A 33 13.80 -0.58 -1.49
N LEU A 34 13.04 -1.56 -1.99
CA LEU A 34 11.61 -1.37 -2.26
C LEU A 34 10.82 -1.32 -0.96
N TYR A 35 11.19 -2.11 0.05
CA TYR A 35 10.53 -2.05 1.35
C TYR A 35 10.66 -0.65 1.99
N GLU A 36 11.85 -0.06 1.97
CA GLU A 36 12.08 1.30 2.48
C GLU A 36 11.34 2.37 1.66
N LYS A 37 11.40 2.30 0.32
CA LYS A 37 10.63 3.21 -0.55
C LYS A 37 9.13 3.10 -0.28
N GLY A 38 8.63 1.88 -0.10
CA GLY A 38 7.25 1.60 0.23
C GLY A 38 6.83 2.20 1.57
N ILE A 39 7.69 2.16 2.59
CA ILE A 39 7.47 2.84 3.88
C ILE A 39 7.35 4.35 3.70
N GLN A 40 8.24 4.97 2.90
CA GLN A 40 8.19 6.41 2.67
C GLN A 40 6.91 6.82 1.92
N LEU A 41 6.55 6.08 0.89
CA LEU A 41 5.28 6.25 0.17
C LEU A 41 4.09 6.18 1.14
N CYS A 42 4.05 5.18 2.02
CA CYS A 42 2.96 5.06 3.00
C CYS A 42 2.87 6.29 3.92
N LYS A 43 4.02 6.87 4.33
CA LYS A 43 4.04 8.10 5.13
C LYS A 43 3.50 9.29 4.36
N GLU A 44 3.86 9.43 3.08
CA GLU A 44 3.38 10.51 2.21
C GLU A 44 1.87 10.41 2.00
N VAL A 45 1.38 9.22 1.67
CA VAL A 45 -0.06 8.95 1.54
C VAL A 45 -0.78 9.32 2.84
N VAL A 46 -0.26 8.93 4.01
CA VAL A 46 -0.85 9.29 5.32
C VAL A 46 -0.84 10.80 5.59
N LYS A 47 0.13 11.56 5.07
CA LYS A 47 0.13 13.03 5.20
C LYS A 47 -0.97 13.65 4.36
N ILE A 48 -1.05 13.28 3.09
CA ILE A 48 -2.07 13.75 2.14
C ILE A 48 -3.47 13.40 2.65
N ALA A 49 -3.61 12.18 3.18
CA ALA A 49 -4.79 11.65 3.84
C ALA A 49 -5.31 12.47 5.03
N LYS A 50 -4.39 13.13 5.75
CA LYS A 50 -4.73 13.93 6.93
C LYS A 50 -5.03 15.39 6.59
N GLY A 51 -5.06 15.74 5.29
CA GLY A 51 -5.33 17.10 4.84
C GLY A 51 -4.08 17.97 4.68
N ASP A 52 -2.87 17.40 4.84
CA ASP A 52 -1.63 18.10 4.48
C ASP A 52 -1.46 18.04 2.95
N GLY A 53 -2.05 19.01 2.25
CA GLY A 53 -2.02 19.11 0.79
C GLY A 53 -3.05 18.25 0.02
N GLY A 54 -4.05 17.67 0.70
CA GLY A 54 -5.10 16.85 0.09
C GLY A 54 -6.49 17.07 0.69
N ASN A 55 -7.52 16.46 0.11
CA ASN A 55 -8.93 16.53 0.60
C ASN A 55 -9.27 15.42 1.61
N GLY A 56 -8.26 14.69 2.10
CA GLY A 56 -8.42 13.66 3.12
C GLY A 56 -9.05 12.34 2.66
N ARG A 57 -9.16 12.10 1.34
CA ARG A 57 -9.67 10.84 0.77
C ARG A 57 -8.58 9.97 0.16
N PHE A 58 -8.60 8.68 0.51
CA PHE A 58 -7.83 7.65 -0.18
C PHE A 58 -8.41 7.39 -1.57
N GLY A 59 -7.55 7.15 -2.56
CA GLY A 59 -8.00 7.01 -3.96
C GLY A 59 -8.39 8.34 -4.60
N TYR A 60 -8.02 9.47 -3.99
CA TYR A 60 -7.92 10.73 -4.72
C TYR A 60 -6.66 10.70 -5.61
N PRO A 61 -6.64 11.36 -6.79
CA PRO A 61 -5.49 11.32 -7.69
C PRO A 61 -4.13 11.55 -7.00
N GLY A 62 -4.07 12.48 -6.04
CA GLY A 62 -2.85 12.78 -5.28
C GLY A 62 -2.32 11.66 -4.37
N THR A 63 -3.12 10.63 -4.08
CA THR A 63 -2.67 9.41 -3.38
C THR A 63 -2.62 8.20 -4.30
N GLU A 64 -3.48 8.15 -5.32
CA GLU A 64 -3.62 7.01 -6.22
C GLU A 64 -2.46 6.87 -7.19
N GLU A 65 -2.01 7.97 -7.81
CA GLU A 65 -0.94 7.93 -8.80
C GLU A 65 0.39 7.41 -8.22
N PRO A 66 0.87 7.93 -7.06
CA PRO A 66 2.09 7.40 -6.44
C PRO A 66 2.00 5.92 -6.08
N ILE A 67 0.81 5.46 -5.67
CA ILE A 67 0.59 4.04 -5.37
C ILE A 67 0.66 3.21 -6.66
N LYS A 68 -0.05 3.61 -7.71
CA LYS A 68 -0.04 2.93 -9.01
C LYS A 68 1.38 2.84 -9.57
N GLU A 69 2.16 3.91 -9.51
CA GLU A 69 3.55 3.92 -9.95
C GLU A 69 4.42 2.95 -9.16
N PHE A 70 4.27 2.92 -7.85
CA PHE A 70 5.03 2.02 -7.00
C PHE A 70 4.62 0.54 -7.21
N MET A 71 3.34 0.24 -7.42
CA MET A 71 2.88 -1.10 -7.81
C MET A 71 3.57 -1.58 -9.10
N LEU A 72 3.71 -0.70 -10.09
CA LEU A 72 4.39 -0.99 -11.34
C LEU A 72 5.90 -1.22 -11.12
N MET A 73 6.54 -0.42 -10.27
CA MET A 73 7.94 -0.59 -9.90
C MET A 73 8.20 -1.96 -9.25
N VAL A 74 7.40 -2.31 -8.24
CA VAL A 74 7.48 -3.62 -7.55
C VAL A 74 7.30 -4.77 -8.55
N GLY A 75 6.29 -4.68 -9.41
CA GLY A 75 6.05 -5.73 -10.41
C GLY A 75 7.19 -5.91 -11.40
N ARG A 76 7.78 -4.81 -11.88
CA ARG A 76 8.90 -4.85 -12.83
C ARG A 76 10.18 -5.40 -12.19
N GLU A 77 10.53 -4.92 -11.01
CA GLU A 77 11.79 -5.29 -10.36
C GLU A 77 11.78 -6.71 -9.79
N LYS A 78 10.62 -7.17 -9.30
CA LYS A 78 10.50 -8.48 -8.65
C LYS A 78 9.88 -9.56 -9.51
N ARG A 79 9.39 -9.22 -10.71
CA ARG A 79 8.72 -10.14 -11.64
C ARG A 79 7.57 -10.91 -10.98
N LEU A 80 6.90 -10.27 -10.04
CA LEU A 80 5.74 -10.83 -9.35
C LEU A 80 4.53 -10.81 -10.27
N ASP A 81 3.63 -11.78 -10.10
CA ASP A 81 2.33 -11.72 -10.74
C ASP A 81 1.43 -10.64 -10.10
N ASN A 82 0.30 -10.38 -10.73
CA ASN A 82 -0.59 -9.31 -10.30
C ASN A 82 -1.14 -9.54 -8.89
N ALA A 83 -1.59 -10.76 -8.58
CA ALA A 83 -2.16 -11.07 -7.27
C ALA A 83 -1.14 -10.91 -6.14
N TRP A 84 0.11 -11.30 -6.38
CA TRP A 84 1.21 -11.12 -5.43
C TRP A 84 1.53 -9.66 -5.18
N ILE A 85 1.60 -8.85 -6.23
CA ILE A 85 1.85 -7.41 -6.09
C ILE A 85 0.71 -6.75 -5.30
N ASP A 86 -0.56 -7.07 -5.60
CA ASP A 86 -1.70 -6.50 -4.88
C ASP A 86 -1.65 -6.87 -3.39
N ARG A 87 -1.33 -8.14 -3.08
CA ARG A 87 -1.20 -8.63 -1.70
C ARG A 87 -0.01 -8.04 -0.95
N VAL A 88 1.14 -7.89 -1.61
CA VAL A 88 2.33 -7.21 -1.06
C VAL A 88 1.99 -5.78 -0.71
N MET A 89 1.35 -5.07 -1.63
CA MET A 89 0.99 -3.66 -1.48
C MET A 89 -0.03 -3.46 -0.37
N ALA A 90 -1.09 -4.26 -0.35
CA ALA A 90 -2.10 -4.20 0.70
C ALA A 90 -1.51 -4.52 2.09
N SER A 91 -0.64 -5.52 2.18
CA SER A 91 0.04 -5.89 3.44
C SER A 91 0.99 -4.80 3.92
N LEU A 92 1.78 -4.23 3.02
CA LEU A 92 2.70 -3.13 3.31
C LEU A 92 1.93 -1.91 3.84
N PHE A 93 0.90 -1.49 3.11
CA PHE A 93 0.06 -0.37 3.52
C PHE A 93 -0.56 -0.64 4.88
N TYR A 94 -1.14 -1.82 5.10
CA TYR A 94 -1.72 -2.18 6.39
C TYR A 94 -0.73 -2.01 7.54
N HIS A 95 0.47 -2.56 7.44
CA HIS A 95 1.45 -2.45 8.53
C HIS A 95 1.87 -1.02 8.82
N GLN A 96 2.02 -0.20 7.78
CA GLN A 96 2.51 1.16 7.91
C GLN A 96 1.44 2.18 8.29
N THR A 97 0.17 1.89 7.99
CA THR A 97 -0.91 2.88 8.08
C THR A 97 -1.99 2.52 9.12
N LYS A 98 -2.09 1.26 9.57
CA LYS A 98 -3.14 0.80 10.51
C LYS A 98 -3.28 1.61 11.81
N LEU A 99 -2.20 2.21 12.31
CA LEU A 99 -2.23 3.06 13.53
C LEU A 99 -2.31 4.57 13.23
N ARG A 100 -2.24 4.94 11.95
CA ARG A 100 -2.02 6.33 11.52
C ARG A 100 -3.14 6.86 10.64
N MET A 101 -3.97 6.00 10.05
CA MET A 101 -5.17 6.39 9.31
C MET A 101 -6.33 6.69 10.28
N PRO A 102 -7.24 7.62 9.95
CA PRO A 102 -8.54 7.74 10.61
C PRO A 102 -9.31 6.40 10.61
N GLU A 103 -10.21 6.17 11.58
CA GLU A 103 -10.99 4.92 11.64
C GLU A 103 -11.92 4.74 10.43
N ASN A 104 -12.56 5.84 10.00
CA ASN A 104 -13.52 5.89 8.89
C ASN A 104 -12.86 6.13 7.53
N TRP A 105 -11.58 5.78 7.44
CA TRP A 105 -10.72 5.88 6.27
C TRP A 105 -10.70 4.58 5.48
#